data_AF-A0A9X9A1I4-F1
#
_entry.id   AF-A0A9X9A1I4-F1
#
_cell.length_a   1.000
_cell.length_b   1.000
_cell.length_c   1.000
_cell.angle_alpha   90.00
_cell.angle_beta   90.00
_cell.angle_gamma   90.00
#
_symmetry.space_group_name_H-M   'P 1'
#
loop_
_entity.id
_entity.type
_entity.pdbx_description
1 polymer ?
#
loop_
_entity_poly.entity_id
_entity_poly.type
_entity_poly.pdbx_seq_one_letter_code
_entity_poly.pdbx_strand_id
1 'polypeptide(L)'
;KKTVIITKEDERRLQGVKAGMNLPLLFHDEVIGVIGITGEPENISRYGEILRKMTELLIHENYFLEQLELEHRSYEAFVFDWLQNTEWSPSFLDRAKTLGIDLYKKKQLILFSIGKNDTMLQRKIWQHIRNILTKEHLFVRWGNDRFILFTAMSSKEQTYQFLKRLKQDCETLFSIPLYIGIGQTVTPNNMSICYE
;
A
#
# COMPACT_ATOMS: atom_id res chain seq x y z
N LYS A 1 18.76 -15.34 21.38
CA LYS A 1 19.39 -14.11 20.84
C LYS A 1 19.72 -13.21 22.02
N LYS A 2 20.96 -12.73 22.18
CA LYS A 2 21.40 -12.03 23.40
C LYS A 2 22.01 -10.68 23.07
N THR A 3 21.63 -9.66 23.84
CA THR A 3 22.31 -8.37 23.91
C THR A 3 23.73 -8.58 24.42
N VAL A 4 24.71 -7.92 23.79
CA VAL A 4 26.09 -7.91 24.27
C VAL A 4 26.33 -6.58 24.98
N ILE A 5 26.74 -6.63 26.23
CA ILE A 5 27.07 -5.45 27.04
C ILE A 5 28.59 -5.34 27.09
N ILE A 6 29.12 -4.16 26.83
CA ILE A 6 30.54 -3.84 26.92
C ILE A 6 30.71 -2.88 28.09
N THR A 7 31.44 -3.30 29.12
CA THR A 7 31.64 -2.50 30.33
C THR A 7 32.88 -1.61 30.22
N LYS A 8 33.04 -0.66 31.14
CA LYS A 8 34.30 0.10 31.27
C LYS A 8 35.50 -0.75 31.66
N GLU A 9 35.29 -1.89 32.30
CA GLU A 9 36.37 -2.83 32.58
C GLU A 9 36.85 -3.49 31.28
N ASP A 10 35.93 -3.79 30.37
CA ASP A 10 36.25 -4.30 29.04
C ASP A 10 37.01 -3.28 28.18
N GLU A 11 36.68 -1.98 28.27
CA GLU A 11 37.47 -0.91 27.62
C GLU A 11 38.94 -0.90 28.06
N ARG A 12 39.20 -1.19 29.35
CA ARG A 12 40.57 -1.21 29.90
C ARG A 12 41.35 -2.45 29.49
N ARG A 13 40.65 -3.56 29.21
CA ARG A 13 41.24 -4.86 28.88
C ARG A 13 41.38 -5.11 27.38
N LEU A 14 40.51 -4.50 26.56
CA LEU A 14 40.43 -4.73 25.12
C LEU A 14 40.84 -3.49 24.34
N GLN A 15 41.78 -3.63 23.42
CA GLN A 15 42.28 -2.51 22.63
C GLN A 15 41.26 -2.08 21.57
N GLY A 16 40.90 -0.79 21.55
CA GLY A 16 39.99 -0.20 20.55
C GLY A 16 38.49 -0.35 20.84
N VAL A 17 38.12 -0.85 22.02
CA VAL A 17 36.72 -1.05 22.42
C VAL A 17 36.24 0.12 23.29
N LYS A 18 34.97 0.52 23.10
CA LYS A 18 34.28 1.48 23.97
C LYS A 18 33.11 0.83 24.70
N ALA A 19 32.87 1.25 25.94
CA ALA A 19 31.76 0.84 26.78
C ALA A 19 30.47 1.18 26.06
N GLY A 20 29.51 0.28 26.14
CA GLY A 20 28.32 0.36 25.33
C GLY A 20 27.50 -0.90 25.34
N MET A 21 26.55 -0.99 24.42
CA MET A 21 25.75 -2.19 24.20
C MET A 21 25.53 -2.42 22.71
N ASN A 22 25.55 -3.69 22.31
CA ASN A 22 25.11 -4.14 20.99
C ASN A 22 23.76 -4.85 21.15
N LEU A 23 22.73 -4.22 20.59
CA LEU A 23 21.35 -4.65 20.66
C LEU A 23 20.97 -5.33 19.33
N PRO A 24 20.68 -6.64 19.31
CA PRO A 24 20.29 -7.32 18.09
C PRO A 24 18.92 -6.83 17.60
N LEU A 25 18.78 -6.53 16.31
CA LEU A 25 17.50 -6.21 15.69
C LEU A 25 16.80 -7.49 15.26
N LEU A 26 15.54 -7.65 15.66
CA LEU A 26 14.72 -8.79 15.31
C LEU A 26 13.69 -8.43 14.24
N PHE A 27 13.54 -9.31 13.24
CA PHE A 27 12.45 -9.27 12.27
C PHE A 27 12.05 -10.72 11.96
N HIS A 28 10.75 -11.04 12.06
CA HIS A 28 10.24 -12.42 11.94
C HIS A 28 11.01 -13.45 12.79
N ASP A 29 11.32 -13.10 14.04
CA ASP A 29 12.11 -13.95 14.93
C ASP A 29 13.49 -14.37 14.37
N GLU A 30 14.05 -13.63 13.42
CA GLU A 30 15.44 -13.73 12.93
C GLU A 30 16.26 -12.47 13.26
N VAL A 31 17.59 -12.58 13.40
CA VAL A 31 18.45 -11.41 13.65
C VAL A 31 18.86 -10.85 12.30
N ILE A 32 18.45 -9.62 12.02
CA ILE A 32 18.74 -8.96 10.74
C ILE A 32 19.86 -7.92 10.84
N GLY A 33 20.33 -7.62 12.05
CA GLY A 33 21.38 -6.64 12.30
C GLY A 33 21.60 -6.37 13.78
N VAL A 34 22.44 -5.38 14.08
CA VAL A 34 22.74 -4.94 15.45
C VAL A 34 22.79 -3.40 15.52
N ILE A 35 22.32 -2.84 16.63
CA ILE A 35 22.51 -1.43 16.98
C ILE A 35 23.56 -1.36 18.08
N GLY A 36 24.69 -0.71 17.78
CA GLY A 36 25.71 -0.38 18.77
C GLY A 36 25.44 0.99 19.40
N ILE A 37 25.36 1.04 20.73
CA ILE A 37 25.19 2.28 21.49
C ILE A 37 26.38 2.42 22.43
N THR A 38 27.15 3.49 22.27
CA THR A 38 28.30 3.79 23.13
C THR A 38 27.85 4.56 24.37
N GLY A 39 28.35 4.19 25.55
CA GLY A 39 28.05 4.82 26.84
C GLY A 39 27.99 3.81 27.99
N GLU A 40 27.92 4.31 29.23
CA GLU A 40 27.75 3.44 30.41
C GLU A 40 26.46 2.62 30.30
N PRO A 41 26.52 1.28 30.33
CA PRO A 41 25.34 0.42 30.17
C PRO A 41 24.15 0.80 31.06
N GLU A 42 24.42 1.22 32.30
CA GLU A 42 23.41 1.67 33.27
C GLU A 42 22.61 2.89 32.79
N ASN A 43 23.28 3.81 32.09
CA ASN A 43 22.68 5.04 31.58
C ASN A 43 22.00 4.83 30.23
N ILE A 44 22.53 3.94 29.38
CA ILE A 44 22.03 3.76 28.00
C ILE A 44 21.04 2.61 27.84
N SER A 45 20.91 1.70 28.82
CA SER A 45 20.04 0.50 28.73
C SER A 45 18.60 0.84 28.36
N ARG A 46 17.97 1.76 29.10
CA ARG A 46 16.56 2.13 28.87
C ARG A 46 16.35 2.76 27.49
N TYR A 47 17.20 3.70 27.09
CA TYR A 47 17.08 4.36 25.78
C TYR A 47 17.40 3.40 24.64
N GLY A 48 18.34 2.48 24.83
CA GLY A 48 18.72 1.49 23.84
C GLY A 48 17.60 0.52 23.50
N GLU A 49 16.89 -0.01 24.50
CA GLU A 49 15.72 -0.87 24.25
C GLU A 49 14.61 -0.13 23.49
N ILE A 50 14.37 1.15 23.80
CA ILE A 50 13.39 1.97 23.07
C ILE A 50 13.83 2.17 21.61
N LEU A 51 15.10 2.56 21.38
CA LEU A 51 15.64 2.73 20.02
C LEU A 51 15.59 1.43 19.21
N ARG A 52 15.92 0.29 19.84
CA ARG A 52 15.79 -1.03 19.23
C ARG A 52 14.35 -1.28 18.80
N LYS A 53 13.37 -1.06 19.69
CA LYS A 53 11.96 -1.27 19.39
C LYS A 53 11.42 -0.33 18.32
N MET A 54 11.80 0.95 18.34
CA MET A 54 11.43 1.89 17.28
C MET A 54 12.00 1.43 15.93
N THR A 55 13.25 0.98 15.91
CA THR A 55 13.90 0.51 14.68
C THR A 55 13.23 -0.76 14.15
N GLU A 56 12.95 -1.74 15.02
CA GLU A 56 12.19 -2.95 14.67
C GLU A 56 10.81 -2.58 14.09
N LEU A 57 10.08 -1.66 14.73
CA LEU A 57 8.77 -1.17 14.24
C LEU A 57 8.87 -0.52 12.86
N LEU A 58 9.85 0.35 12.63
CA LEU A 58 10.05 1.01 11.33
C LEU A 58 10.37 0.01 10.23
N ILE A 59 11.14 -1.05 10.53
CA ILE A 59 11.44 -2.12 9.58
C ILE A 59 10.15 -2.89 9.24
N HIS A 60 9.35 -3.22 10.25
CA HIS A 60 8.04 -3.86 10.04
C HIS A 60 7.09 -3.00 9.21
N GLU A 61 7.02 -1.70 9.49
CA GLU A 61 6.18 -0.77 8.74
C GLU A 61 6.62 -0.67 7.26
N ASN A 62 7.91 -0.49 7.00
CA ASN A 62 8.43 -0.43 5.63
C ASN A 62 8.15 -1.72 4.87
N TYR A 63 8.37 -2.88 5.48
CA TYR A 63 8.05 -4.17 4.85
C TYR A 63 6.56 -4.28 4.53
N PHE A 64 5.68 -3.91 5.47
CA PHE A 64 4.24 -3.94 5.25
C PHE A 64 3.81 -3.02 4.10
N LEU A 65 4.35 -1.80 4.04
CA LEU A 65 4.09 -0.86 2.95
C LEU A 65 4.57 -1.38 1.60
N GLU A 66 5.73 -2.05 1.56
CA GLU A 66 6.25 -2.69 0.35
C GLU A 66 5.34 -3.83 -0.12
N GLN A 67 4.86 -4.69 0.79
CA GLN A 67 3.92 -5.75 0.43
C GLN A 67 2.61 -5.19 -0.14
N LEU A 68 2.07 -4.13 0.47
CA LEU A 68 0.88 -3.45 -0.06
C LEU A 68 1.12 -2.88 -1.46
N GLU A 69 2.26 -2.25 -1.70
CA GLU A 69 2.61 -1.72 -3.03
C GLU A 69 2.74 -2.83 -4.08
N LEU A 70 3.35 -3.96 -3.72
CA LEU A 70 3.43 -5.14 -4.60
C LEU A 70 2.05 -5.73 -4.91
N GLU A 71 1.15 -5.78 -3.92
CA GLU A 71 -0.23 -6.20 -4.09
C GLU A 71 -0.96 -5.26 -5.08
N HIS A 72 -0.84 -3.94 -4.90
CA HIS A 72 -1.46 -2.96 -5.81
C HIS A 72 -0.94 -3.08 -7.24
N ARG A 73 0.37 -3.24 -7.44
CA ARG A 73 0.94 -3.46 -8.77
C ARG A 73 0.42 -4.74 -9.41
N SER A 74 0.19 -5.78 -8.61
CA SER A 74 -0.41 -7.03 -9.09
C SER A 74 -1.85 -6.82 -9.58
N TYR A 75 -2.65 -6.03 -8.86
CA TYR A 75 -3.99 -5.63 -9.31
C TYR A 75 -3.96 -4.76 -10.56
N GLU A 76 -3.06 -3.76 -10.62
CA GLU A 76 -2.92 -2.87 -11.78
C GLU A 76 -2.56 -3.66 -13.05
N ALA A 77 -1.56 -4.54 -12.96
CA ALA A 77 -1.17 -5.41 -14.07
C ALA A 77 -2.32 -6.33 -14.50
N PHE A 78 -3.04 -6.92 -13.54
CA PHE A 78 -4.21 -7.75 -13.85
C PHE A 78 -5.32 -6.97 -14.56
N VAL A 79 -5.67 -5.77 -14.06
CA VAL A 79 -6.71 -4.94 -14.69
C VAL A 79 -6.29 -4.49 -16.09
N PHE A 80 -5.01 -4.17 -16.29
CA PHE A 80 -4.48 -3.86 -17.60
C PHE A 80 -4.67 -5.00 -18.60
N ASP A 81 -4.28 -6.22 -18.19
CA ASP A 81 -4.51 -7.43 -18.99
C ASP A 81 -6.00 -7.68 -19.23
N TRP A 82 -6.85 -7.44 -18.23
CA TRP A 82 -8.29 -7.64 -18.31
C TRP A 82 -8.95 -6.69 -19.32
N LEU A 83 -8.56 -5.42 -19.32
CA LEU A 83 -9.17 -4.43 -20.21
C LEU A 83 -8.71 -4.54 -21.67
N GLN A 84 -7.55 -5.17 -21.92
CA GLN A 84 -7.01 -5.34 -23.28
C GLN A 84 -7.40 -6.65 -23.96
N ASN A 85 -7.59 -7.73 -23.19
CA ASN A 85 -7.82 -9.05 -23.74
C ASN A 85 -9.30 -9.43 -23.71
N THR A 86 -9.84 -9.81 -24.87
CA THR A 86 -11.20 -10.37 -24.99
C THR A 86 -11.26 -11.87 -24.71
N GLU A 87 -10.13 -12.56 -24.74
CA GLU A 87 -10.00 -13.98 -24.42
C GLU A 87 -9.13 -14.18 -23.18
N TRP A 88 -9.60 -15.01 -22.24
CA TRP A 88 -8.92 -15.28 -20.99
C TRP A 88 -8.29 -16.67 -20.99
N SER A 89 -6.97 -16.72 -20.85
CA SER A 89 -6.24 -17.97 -20.68
C SER A 89 -6.56 -18.61 -19.31
N PRO A 90 -6.34 -19.93 -19.14
CA PRO A 90 -6.41 -20.58 -17.83
C PRO A 90 -5.53 -19.89 -16.78
N SER A 91 -4.32 -19.46 -17.16
CA SER A 91 -3.41 -18.73 -16.28
C SER A 91 -3.96 -17.37 -15.82
N PHE A 92 -4.72 -16.68 -16.67
CA PHE A 92 -5.41 -15.44 -16.29
C PHE A 92 -6.54 -15.69 -15.30
N LEU A 93 -7.34 -16.75 -15.51
CA LEU A 93 -8.40 -17.14 -14.59
C LEU A 93 -7.86 -17.55 -13.22
N ASP A 94 -6.72 -18.24 -13.18
CA ASP A 94 -6.06 -18.59 -11.92
C ASP A 94 -5.53 -17.35 -11.20
N ARG A 95 -4.91 -16.40 -11.91
CA ARG A 95 -4.54 -15.08 -11.34
C ARG A 95 -5.75 -14.34 -10.77
N ALA A 96 -6.88 -14.35 -11.48
CA ALA A 96 -8.11 -13.72 -11.00
C ALA A 96 -8.59 -14.34 -9.67
N LYS A 97 -8.56 -15.68 -9.57
CA LYS A 97 -8.89 -16.40 -8.32
C LYS A 97 -7.92 -16.06 -7.19
N THR A 98 -6.61 -16.03 -7.46
CA THR A 98 -5.59 -15.66 -6.45
C THR A 98 -5.79 -14.24 -5.93
N LEU A 99 -6.18 -13.31 -6.81
CA LEU A 99 -6.48 -11.92 -6.45
C LEU A 99 -7.91 -11.72 -5.88
N GLY A 100 -8.72 -12.78 -5.79
CA GLY A 100 -10.10 -12.69 -5.32
C GLY A 100 -11.04 -11.91 -6.26
N ILE A 101 -10.68 -11.77 -7.54
CA ILE A 101 -11.45 -11.02 -8.53
C ILE A 101 -12.46 -11.95 -9.20
N ASP A 102 -13.74 -11.68 -8.97
CA ASP A 102 -14.84 -12.35 -9.66
C ASP A 102 -15.05 -11.76 -11.06
N LEU A 103 -14.74 -12.57 -12.09
CA LEU A 103 -14.88 -12.25 -13.51
C LEU A 103 -16.26 -12.60 -14.10
N TYR A 104 -17.20 -13.11 -13.31
CA TYR A 104 -18.52 -13.51 -13.80
C TYR A 104 -19.64 -12.59 -13.30
N LYS A 105 -19.39 -11.81 -12.25
CA LYS A 105 -20.31 -10.77 -11.79
C LYS A 105 -20.25 -9.53 -12.68
N LYS A 106 -21.42 -8.96 -12.99
CA LYS A 106 -21.53 -7.64 -13.61
C LYS A 106 -20.91 -6.60 -12.69
N LYS A 107 -20.00 -5.81 -13.23
CA LYS A 107 -19.36 -4.68 -12.52
C LYS A 107 -19.63 -3.40 -13.30
N GLN A 108 -19.70 -2.30 -12.57
CA GLN A 108 -19.70 -0.97 -13.16
C GLN A 108 -18.30 -0.39 -13.06
N LEU A 109 -17.82 0.15 -14.17
CA LEU A 109 -16.53 0.83 -14.25
C LEU A 109 -16.76 2.33 -13.98
N ILE A 110 -16.00 2.89 -13.06
CA ILE A 110 -15.98 4.32 -12.78
C ILE A 110 -14.54 4.80 -12.94
N LEU A 111 -14.36 5.81 -13.79
CA LEU A 111 -13.07 6.43 -14.07
C LEU A 111 -12.93 7.72 -13.28
N PHE A 112 -11.80 7.89 -12.61
CA PHE A 112 -11.41 9.12 -11.94
C PHE A 112 -10.26 9.74 -12.72
N SER A 113 -10.27 11.06 -12.92
CA SER A 113 -9.16 11.80 -13.50
C SER A 113 -8.83 13.01 -12.63
N ILE A 114 -7.55 13.22 -12.36
CA ILE A 114 -7.04 14.36 -11.61
C ILE A 114 -6.53 15.41 -12.58
N GLY A 115 -7.00 16.65 -12.46
CA GLY A 115 -6.59 17.76 -13.32
C GLY A 115 -5.16 18.27 -13.14
N LYS A 116 -4.31 17.58 -12.37
CA LYS A 116 -2.93 17.98 -12.06
C LYS A 116 -1.99 16.77 -12.05
N ASN A 117 -0.90 16.86 -12.80
CA ASN A 117 0.09 15.80 -12.89
C ASN A 117 1.16 15.96 -11.79
N ASP A 118 0.78 15.59 -10.56
CA ASP A 118 1.66 15.58 -9.38
C ASP A 118 1.61 14.20 -8.73
N THR A 119 2.72 13.46 -8.83
CA THR A 119 2.83 12.07 -8.36
C THR A 119 2.61 11.95 -6.86
N MET A 120 3.06 12.93 -6.06
CA MET A 120 2.90 12.89 -4.61
C MET A 120 1.44 13.12 -4.22
N LEU A 121 0.76 14.03 -4.91
CA LEU A 121 -0.66 14.31 -4.73
C LEU A 121 -1.53 13.12 -5.14
N GLN A 122 -1.24 12.52 -6.30
CA GLN A 122 -1.91 11.31 -6.78
C GLN A 122 -1.83 10.16 -5.77
N ARG A 123 -0.65 9.95 -5.17
CA ARG A 123 -0.47 8.94 -4.12
C ARG A 123 -1.36 9.20 -2.90
N LYS A 124 -1.43 10.45 -2.44
CA LYS A 124 -2.28 10.84 -1.29
C LYS A 124 -3.77 10.62 -1.58
N ILE A 125 -4.23 11.01 -2.76
CA ILE A 125 -5.63 10.82 -3.18
C ILE A 125 -5.96 9.34 -3.28
N TRP A 126 -5.07 8.57 -3.91
CA TRP A 126 -5.24 7.13 -4.05
C TRP A 126 -5.36 6.46 -2.68
N GLN A 127 -4.49 6.80 -1.72
CA GLN A 127 -4.55 6.29 -0.34
C GLN A 127 -5.85 6.70 0.36
N HIS A 128 -6.27 7.96 0.21
CA HIS A 128 -7.49 8.47 0.82
C HIS A 128 -8.74 7.75 0.30
N ILE A 129 -8.89 7.64 -1.01
CA ILE A 129 -10.01 6.93 -1.64
C ILE A 129 -9.98 5.44 -1.24
N ARG A 130 -8.81 4.80 -1.26
CA ARG A 130 -8.68 3.39 -0.86
C ARG A 130 -9.11 3.14 0.58
N ASN A 131 -8.83 4.06 1.50
CA ASN A 131 -9.23 3.93 2.91
C ASN A 131 -10.74 4.07 3.11
N ILE A 132 -11.44 4.75 2.22
CA ILE A 132 -12.90 4.90 2.24
C ILE A 132 -13.59 3.68 1.63
N LEU A 133 -12.95 3.06 0.63
CA LEU A 133 -13.51 1.91 -0.08
C LEU A 133 -13.41 0.62 0.74
N THR A 134 -14.47 -0.19 0.70
CA THR A 134 -14.47 -1.55 1.25
C THR A 134 -13.66 -2.51 0.37
N LYS A 135 -13.28 -3.67 0.91
CA LYS A 135 -12.51 -4.70 0.21
C LYS A 135 -13.21 -5.28 -1.03
N GLU A 136 -14.52 -5.08 -1.18
CA GLU A 136 -15.28 -5.55 -2.34
C GLU A 136 -15.05 -4.69 -3.59
N HIS A 137 -14.54 -3.46 -3.39
CA HIS A 137 -14.25 -2.53 -4.46
C HIS A 137 -12.82 -2.71 -4.98
N LEU A 138 -12.69 -3.00 -6.28
CA LEU A 138 -11.39 -3.06 -6.93
C LEU A 138 -11.04 -1.66 -7.44
N PHE A 139 -10.12 -0.99 -6.76
CA PHE A 139 -9.63 0.35 -7.11
C PHE A 139 -8.15 0.29 -7.50
N VAL A 140 -7.85 0.67 -8.74
CA VAL A 140 -6.51 0.57 -9.33
C VAL A 140 -6.11 1.86 -10.04
N ARG A 141 -4.80 2.12 -10.15
CA ARG A 141 -4.30 3.21 -10.99
C ARG A 141 -4.39 2.83 -12.45
N TRP A 142 -4.58 3.84 -13.29
CA TRP A 142 -4.65 3.69 -14.73
C TRP A 142 -3.85 4.80 -15.40
N GLY A 143 -2.60 4.50 -15.75
CA GLY A 143 -1.66 5.52 -16.22
C GLY A 143 -1.27 6.50 -15.11
N ASN A 144 -1.00 7.75 -15.50
CA ASN A 144 -0.40 8.73 -14.58
C ASN A 144 -1.43 9.55 -13.79
N ASP A 145 -2.55 9.95 -14.39
CA ASP A 145 -3.49 10.90 -13.82
C ASP A 145 -4.90 10.32 -13.60
N ARG A 146 -5.07 9.01 -13.81
CA ARG A 146 -6.38 8.35 -13.76
C ARG A 146 -6.40 7.16 -12.83
N PHE A 147 -7.59 6.86 -12.32
CA PHE A 147 -7.86 5.66 -11.55
C PHE A 147 -9.14 5.01 -12.02
N ILE A 148 -9.22 3.70 -11.88
CA ILE A 148 -10.40 2.92 -12.21
C ILE A 148 -10.92 2.26 -10.94
N LEU A 149 -12.22 2.41 -10.71
CA LEU A 149 -12.97 1.71 -9.69
C LEU A 149 -13.94 0.74 -10.36
N PHE A 150 -13.86 -0.52 -9.96
CA PHE A 150 -14.88 -1.50 -10.23
C PHE A 150 -15.74 -1.69 -9.00
N THR A 151 -17.02 -1.39 -9.14
CA THR A 151 -18.01 -1.63 -8.10
C THR A 151 -19.01 -2.69 -8.54
N ALA A 152 -19.48 -3.48 -7.58
CA ALA A 152 -20.68 -4.28 -7.78
C ALA A 152 -21.88 -3.35 -8.02
N MET A 153 -22.87 -3.88 -8.72
CA MET A 153 -24.08 -3.16 -9.09
C MET A 153 -24.80 -2.62 -7.85
N SER A 154 -24.83 -1.29 -7.71
CA SER A 154 -25.67 -0.54 -6.76
C SER A 154 -26.71 0.26 -7.54
N SER A 155 -27.75 0.77 -6.87
CA SER A 155 -28.71 1.64 -7.55
C SER A 155 -28.00 2.90 -8.06
N LYS A 156 -28.35 3.39 -9.25
CA LYS A 156 -27.73 4.59 -9.85
C LYS A 156 -27.70 5.78 -8.87
N GLU A 157 -28.75 5.93 -8.09
CA GLU A 157 -28.87 6.99 -7.08
C GLU A 157 -27.83 6.82 -5.95
N GLN A 158 -27.68 5.59 -5.41
CA GLN A 158 -26.67 5.33 -4.38
C GLN A 158 -25.25 5.56 -4.89
N THR A 159 -24.94 5.09 -6.09
CA THR A 159 -23.63 5.32 -6.72
C THR A 159 -23.37 6.81 -6.92
N TYR A 160 -24.36 7.55 -7.41
CA TYR A 160 -24.24 9.00 -7.62
C TYR A 160 -24.01 9.75 -6.31
N GLN A 161 -24.80 9.47 -5.26
CA GLN A 161 -24.65 10.11 -3.96
C GLN A 161 -23.28 9.79 -3.32
N PHE A 162 -22.81 8.54 -3.45
CA PHE A 162 -21.49 8.15 -2.98
C PHE A 162 -20.38 8.90 -3.71
N LEU A 163 -20.40 8.92 -5.05
CA LEU A 163 -19.39 9.61 -5.85
C LEU A 163 -19.42 11.13 -5.65
N LYS A 164 -20.61 11.71 -5.45
CA LYS A 164 -20.75 13.15 -5.16
C LYS A 164 -20.09 13.52 -3.84
N ARG A 165 -20.30 12.73 -2.78
CA ARG A 165 -19.65 12.91 -1.47
C ARG A 165 -18.14 12.78 -1.60
N LEU A 166 -17.67 11.68 -2.21
CA LEU A 166 -16.25 11.42 -2.43
C LEU A 166 -15.58 12.54 -3.23
N LYS A 167 -16.25 13.07 -4.25
CA LYS A 167 -15.78 14.23 -5.00
C LYS A 167 -15.62 15.46 -4.11
N GLN A 168 -16.64 15.83 -3.36
CA GLN A 168 -16.60 16.99 -2.47
C GLN A 168 -15.50 16.87 -1.40
N ASP A 169 -15.33 15.68 -0.83
CA ASP A 169 -14.30 15.40 0.17
C ASP A 169 -12.90 15.57 -0.43
N CYS A 170 -12.66 15.01 -1.62
CA CYS A 170 -11.37 15.12 -2.31
C CYS A 170 -11.07 16.57 -2.74
N GLU A 171 -12.05 17.30 -3.29
CA GLU A 171 -11.87 18.69 -3.71
C GLU A 171 -11.58 19.60 -2.52
N THR A 172 -12.20 19.34 -1.36
CA THR A 172 -11.99 20.10 -0.12
C THR A 172 -10.62 19.80 0.51
N LEU A 173 -10.24 18.52 0.60
CA LEU A 173 -8.98 18.10 1.24
C LEU A 173 -7.74 18.44 0.42
N PHE A 174 -7.85 18.35 -0.91
CA PHE A 174 -6.69 18.45 -1.81
C PHE A 174 -6.67 19.72 -2.66
N SER A 175 -7.74 20.55 -2.61
CA SER A 175 -7.85 21.82 -3.36
C SER A 175 -7.58 21.66 -4.86
N ILE A 176 -8.06 20.56 -5.45
CA ILE A 176 -7.92 20.26 -6.89
C ILE A 176 -9.24 19.74 -7.46
N PRO A 177 -9.51 19.98 -8.75
CA PRO A 177 -10.68 19.42 -9.40
C PRO A 177 -10.53 17.91 -9.60
N LEU A 178 -11.53 17.16 -9.14
CA LEU A 178 -11.66 15.72 -9.39
C LEU A 178 -12.76 15.47 -10.43
N TYR A 179 -12.38 14.88 -11.55
CA TYR A 179 -13.31 14.49 -12.61
C TYR A 179 -13.68 13.02 -12.45
N ILE A 180 -14.96 12.71 -12.52
CA ILE A 180 -15.48 11.34 -12.37
C ILE A 180 -16.35 11.02 -13.57
N GLY A 181 -15.94 10.03 -14.35
CA GLY A 181 -16.71 9.43 -15.43
C GLY A 181 -17.37 8.14 -14.95
N ILE A 182 -18.67 7.99 -15.18
CA ILE A 182 -19.42 6.78 -14.83
C ILE A 182 -19.65 5.98 -16.11
N GLY A 183 -18.97 4.83 -16.23
CA GLY A 183 -19.13 3.91 -17.34
C GLY A 183 -20.45 3.15 -17.28
N GLN A 184 -20.82 2.53 -18.41
CA GLN A 184 -21.98 1.64 -18.46
C GLN A 184 -21.70 0.35 -17.69
N THR A 185 -22.75 -0.29 -17.17
CA THR A 185 -22.63 -1.60 -16.53
C THR A 185 -22.46 -2.66 -17.61
N VAL A 186 -21.24 -3.19 -17.74
CA VAL A 186 -20.91 -4.23 -18.73
C VAL A 186 -20.55 -5.54 -18.06
N THR A 187 -20.85 -6.63 -18.75
CA THR A 187 -20.29 -7.94 -18.41
C THR A 187 -18.77 -7.89 -18.56
N PRO A 188 -18.00 -8.53 -17.67
CA PRO A 188 -16.54 -8.61 -17.72
C PRO A 188 -15.90 -8.92 -19.09
N ASN A 189 -16.55 -9.68 -19.97
CA ASN A 189 -16.07 -9.95 -21.34
C ASN A 189 -16.14 -8.75 -22.30
N ASN A 190 -16.95 -7.73 -22.00
CA ASN A 190 -17.16 -6.56 -22.85
C ASN A 190 -16.57 -5.28 -22.22
N MET A 191 -15.60 -5.45 -21.31
CA MET A 191 -15.10 -4.35 -20.50
C MET A 191 -14.26 -3.34 -21.28
N SER A 192 -13.65 -3.77 -22.39
CA SER A 192 -12.96 -2.92 -23.36
C SER A 192 -13.88 -1.86 -23.98
N ILE A 193 -15.17 -2.15 -24.17
CA ILE A 193 -16.14 -1.26 -24.80
C ILE A 193 -16.53 -0.08 -23.89
N CYS A 194 -16.32 -0.19 -22.57
CA CYS A 194 -16.60 0.91 -21.63
C CYS A 194 -15.48 1.95 -21.53
N TYR A 195 -14.39 1.73 -22.25
CA TYR A 195 -13.21 2.59 -22.23
C TYR A 195 -13.12 3.52 -23.46
N GLU A 196 -13.84 3.21 -24.54
CA GLU A 196 -14.03 4.09 -25.73
C GLU A 196 -15.15 5.10 -25.51
#